data_AF-A0AAV2RFW6-F1
#
_entry.id   AF-A0AAV2RFW6-F1
#
_cell.length_a   1.000
_cell.length_b   1.000
_cell.length_c   1.000
_cell.angle_alpha   90.00
_cell.angle_beta   90.00
_cell.angle_gamma   90.00
#
_symmetry.space_group_name_H-M   'P 1'
#
loop_
_entity.id
_entity.type
_entity.pdbx_description
1 polymer ?
#
loop_
_entity_poly.entity_id
_entity_poly.type
_entity_poly.pdbx_seq_one_letter_code
_entity_poly.pdbx_strand_id
1 'polypeptide(L)'
;IIIGAVATLLYINGIWGDFVHDDLSAIVDNPDVQGTRPIWRIFANDFWGKPMKDPLSHKSYRPLTILTFRWSVMLFGQSPVSFHVVNILLHVAVSLLYLHTLVSVLHFPHIKALVCGLIFAAHPIHTEA
;
A
#
# COMPACT_ATOMS: atom_id res chain seq x y z
N ILE A 1 13.22 -1.79 -15.82
CA ILE A 1 12.32 -1.13 -16.79
C ILE A 1 11.11 -2.01 -17.10
N ILE A 2 11.26 -3.19 -17.68
CA ILE A 2 10.13 -4.08 -18.06
C ILE A 2 9.17 -4.35 -16.88
N ILE A 3 9.69 -4.83 -15.74
CA ILE A 3 8.86 -5.12 -14.56
C ILE A 3 8.11 -3.89 -14.07
N GLY A 4 8.79 -2.73 -14.00
CA GLY A 4 8.16 -1.48 -13.59
C GLY A 4 7.02 -1.09 -14.54
N ALA A 5 7.20 -1.24 -15.85
CA ALA A 5 6.14 -0.97 -16.82
C ALA A 5 4.93 -1.90 -16.62
N VAL A 6 5.16 -3.20 -16.39
CA VAL A 6 4.07 -4.15 -16.10
C VAL A 6 3.35 -3.79 -14.80
N ALA A 7 4.09 -3.52 -13.72
CA ALA A 7 3.54 -3.09 -12.44
C ALA A 7 2.71 -1.79 -12.55
N THR A 8 3.06 -0.87 -13.45
CA THR A 8 2.25 0.35 -13.67
C THR A 8 1.01 0.06 -14.53
N LEU A 9 1.19 -0.60 -15.68
CA LEU A 9 0.14 -0.75 -16.68
C LEU A 9 -1.05 -1.58 -16.19
N LEU A 10 -0.83 -2.53 -15.28
CA LEU A 10 -1.90 -3.36 -14.71
C LEU A 10 -2.85 -2.59 -13.79
N TYR A 11 -2.40 -1.46 -13.22
CA TYR A 11 -3.17 -0.70 -12.21
C TYR A 11 -3.53 0.72 -12.67
N ILE A 12 -2.98 1.21 -13.79
CA ILE A 12 -3.21 2.57 -14.28
C ILE A 12 -4.68 2.86 -14.61
N ASN A 13 -5.44 1.83 -14.98
CA ASN A 13 -6.87 1.93 -15.27
C ASN A 13 -7.71 2.23 -14.00
N GLY A 14 -7.18 1.97 -12.81
CA GLY A 14 -7.85 2.22 -11.53
C GLY A 14 -7.61 3.61 -10.94
N ILE A 15 -6.73 4.44 -11.53
CA ILE A 15 -6.32 5.74 -10.96
C ILE A 15 -7.48 6.69 -10.69
N TRP A 16 -8.52 6.64 -11.51
CA TRP A 16 -9.68 7.53 -11.41
C TRP A 16 -10.82 6.97 -10.55
N GLY A 17 -10.60 5.85 -9.85
CA GLY A 17 -11.57 5.29 -8.92
C GLY A 17 -11.67 6.10 -7.63
N ASP A 18 -12.88 6.19 -7.09
CA ASP A 18 -13.17 6.84 -5.80
C ASP A 18 -12.86 5.94 -4.60
N PHE A 19 -12.89 6.51 -3.39
CA PHE A 19 -12.87 5.72 -2.15
C PHE A 19 -14.16 4.90 -2.04
N VAL A 20 -14.02 3.60 -1.84
CA VAL A 20 -15.15 2.68 -1.73
C VAL A 20 -14.94 1.67 -0.60
N HIS A 21 -16.04 1.10 -0.08
CA HIS A 21 -16.02 0.06 0.94
C HIS A 21 -15.14 0.43 2.15
N ASP A 22 -14.07 -0.34 2.36
CA ASP A 22 -13.16 -0.24 3.50
C ASP A 22 -12.35 1.06 3.49
N ASP A 23 -12.15 1.70 2.33
CA ASP A 23 -11.45 2.98 2.22
C ASP A 23 -12.13 4.06 3.06
N LEU A 24 -13.46 4.03 3.14
CA LEU A 24 -14.24 5.02 3.90
C LEU A 24 -13.87 4.94 5.38
N SER A 25 -13.89 3.74 5.97
CA SER A 25 -13.56 3.55 7.38
C SER A 25 -12.06 3.64 7.66
N ALA A 26 -11.20 3.20 6.74
CA ALA A 26 -9.76 3.16 6.94
C ALA A 26 -9.07 4.50 6.70
N ILE A 27 -9.59 5.34 5.80
CA ILE A 27 -8.98 6.58 5.34
C ILE A 27 -9.86 7.79 5.68
N VAL A 28 -11.07 7.84 5.13
CA VAL A 28 -11.94 9.04 5.17
C VAL A 28 -12.37 9.37 6.60
N ASP A 29 -12.92 8.38 7.31
CA ASP A 29 -13.48 8.53 8.65
C ASP A 29 -12.45 8.27 9.76
N ASN A 30 -11.24 7.82 9.43
CA ASN A 30 -10.25 7.40 10.40
C ASN A 30 -9.52 8.60 11.06
N PRO A 31 -9.70 8.85 12.37
CA PRO A 31 -9.09 10.00 13.05
C PRO A 31 -7.55 9.96 13.09
N ASP A 32 -6.96 8.77 13.02
CA ASP A 32 -5.51 8.60 13.01
C ASP A 32 -4.92 9.02 11.66
N VAL A 33 -5.64 8.78 10.56
CA VAL A 33 -5.30 9.20 9.19
C VAL A 33 -5.55 10.69 8.99
N GLN A 34 -6.69 11.20 9.46
CA GLN A 34 -7.04 12.62 9.36
C GLN A 34 -6.15 13.53 10.23
N GLY A 35 -5.29 12.94 11.06
CA GLY A 35 -4.33 13.68 11.88
C GLY A 35 -4.96 14.44 13.06
N THR A 36 -6.23 14.19 13.35
CA THR A 36 -6.94 14.79 14.50
C THR A 36 -6.44 14.23 15.83
N ARG A 37 -5.81 13.06 15.80
CA ARG A 37 -5.05 12.49 16.92
C ARG A 37 -3.54 12.66 16.66
N PRO A 38 -2.73 12.84 17.71
CA PRO A 38 -1.28 12.80 17.55
C PRO A 38 -0.78 11.47 16.93
N ILE A 39 0.49 11.41 16.52
CA ILE A 39 1.01 10.32 15.67
C ILE A 39 1.21 8.98 16.39
N TRP A 40 1.64 8.98 17.65
CA TRP A 40 1.79 7.79 18.50
C TRP A 40 0.55 6.88 18.64
N ARG A 41 -0.68 7.35 18.38
CA ARG A 41 -1.92 6.56 18.47
C ARG A 41 -2.04 5.56 17.34
N ILE A 42 -1.40 5.83 16.21
CA ILE A 42 -1.26 4.88 15.10
C ILE A 42 -0.66 3.54 15.59
N PHE A 43 0.23 3.60 16.58
CA PHE A 43 0.88 2.41 17.17
C PHE A 43 0.09 1.78 18.33
N ALA A 44 -1.02 2.39 18.73
CA ALA A 44 -1.86 1.92 19.85
C ALA A 44 -3.28 1.50 19.41
N ASN A 45 -3.67 1.88 18.20
CA ASN A 45 -4.97 1.59 17.60
C ASN A 45 -4.85 0.51 16.53
N ASP A 46 -5.99 -0.07 16.16
CA ASP A 46 -6.11 -0.95 15.00
C ASP A 46 -6.18 -0.14 13.69
N PHE A 47 -6.21 -0.86 12.57
CA PHE A 47 -6.30 -0.33 11.21
C PHE A 47 -7.50 0.64 11.01
N TRP A 48 -8.57 0.48 11.77
CA TRP A 48 -9.78 1.29 11.63
C TRP A 48 -9.79 2.50 12.58
N GLY A 49 -8.68 2.74 13.28
CA GLY A 49 -8.54 3.85 14.22
C GLY A 49 -9.17 3.59 15.58
N LYS A 50 -9.42 2.32 15.94
CA LYS A 50 -10.01 1.94 17.23
C LYS A 50 -8.94 1.46 18.21
N PRO A 51 -9.00 1.81 19.51
CA PRO A 51 -8.00 1.34 20.47
C PRO A 51 -7.90 -0.18 20.51
N MET A 52 -6.68 -0.72 20.50
CA MET A 52 -6.43 -2.17 20.48
C MET A 52 -7.01 -2.90 21.70
N LYS A 53 -7.30 -2.20 22.80
CA LYS A 53 -7.93 -2.77 24.01
C LYS A 53 -9.45 -2.85 23.94
N ASP A 54 -10.09 -2.15 23.00
CA ASP A 54 -11.54 -2.11 22.87
C ASP A 54 -12.09 -3.49 22.46
N PRO A 55 -13.12 -4.04 23.13
CA PRO A 55 -13.72 -5.32 22.78
C PRO A 55 -14.26 -5.40 21.35
N LEU A 56 -14.66 -4.25 20.80
CA LEU A 56 -15.21 -4.12 19.46
C LEU A 56 -14.13 -3.74 18.42
N SER A 57 -12.85 -3.81 18.76
CA SER A 57 -11.74 -3.67 17.81
C SER A 57 -11.56 -4.96 17.02
N HIS A 58 -11.27 -4.83 15.73
CA HIS A 58 -10.94 -5.97 14.86
C HIS A 58 -9.53 -6.53 15.14
N LYS A 59 -8.76 -5.88 16.01
CA LYS A 59 -7.37 -6.25 16.37
C LYS A 59 -6.40 -6.30 15.18
N SER A 60 -6.79 -5.73 14.04
CA SER A 60 -5.98 -5.65 12.83
C SER A 60 -4.88 -4.61 12.99
N TYR A 61 -3.65 -5.04 13.29
CA TYR A 61 -2.53 -4.13 13.53
C TYR A 61 -1.74 -3.85 12.24
N ARG A 62 -1.90 -2.64 11.69
CA ARG A 62 -1.25 -2.18 10.44
C ARG A 62 -0.73 -0.73 10.55
N PRO A 63 0.13 -0.42 11.54
CA PRO A 63 0.50 0.96 11.86
C PRO A 63 1.25 1.67 10.72
N LEU A 64 2.08 0.95 9.97
CA LEU A 64 2.83 1.54 8.86
C LEU A 64 1.92 1.93 7.70
N THR A 65 0.88 1.15 7.42
CA THR A 65 -0.12 1.48 6.40
C THR A 65 -0.92 2.72 6.80
N ILE A 66 -1.34 2.84 8.06
CA ILE A 66 -2.03 4.04 8.55
C ILE A 66 -1.11 5.26 8.54
N LEU A 67 0.18 5.07 8.78
CA LEU A 67 1.15 6.14 8.67
C LEU A 67 1.31 6.64 7.23
N THR A 68 1.38 5.74 6.24
CA THR A 68 1.43 6.15 4.82
C THR A 68 0.15 6.85 4.38
N PHE A 69 -1.02 6.40 4.86
CA PHE A 69 -2.29 7.07 4.61
C PHE A 69 -2.33 8.46 5.22
N ARG A 70 -1.91 8.62 6.48
CA ARG A 70 -1.83 9.92 7.15
C ARG A 70 -0.93 10.89 6.40
N TRP A 71 0.25 10.44 5.97
CA TRP A 71 1.14 11.28 5.17
C TRP A 71 0.54 11.63 3.81
N SER A 72 -0.17 10.71 3.18
CA SER A 72 -0.88 10.96 1.92
C SER A 72 -1.94 12.05 2.09
N VAL A 73 -2.78 11.97 3.14
CA VAL A 73 -3.75 13.03 3.47
C VAL A 73 -3.06 14.35 3.78
N MET A 74 -1.97 14.32 4.55
CA MET A 74 -1.24 15.54 4.91
C MET A 74 -0.63 16.26 3.70
N LEU A 75 -0.15 15.52 2.70
CA LEU A 75 0.53 16.07 1.52
C LEU A 75 -0.42 16.40 0.37
N PHE A 76 -1.48 15.61 0.18
CA PHE A 76 -2.33 15.65 -1.02
C PHE A 76 -3.83 15.79 -0.72
N GLY A 77 -4.21 15.85 0.57
CA GLY A 77 -5.60 15.81 0.99
C GLY A 77 -6.26 14.45 0.78
N GLN A 78 -7.58 14.39 0.90
CA GLN A 78 -8.37 13.17 0.65
C GLN A 78 -8.62 12.97 -0.85
N SER A 79 -7.56 12.82 -1.64
CA SER A 79 -7.64 12.62 -3.08
C SER A 79 -7.43 11.14 -3.43
N PRO A 80 -8.46 10.38 -3.84
CA PRO A 80 -8.31 8.95 -4.20
C PRO A 80 -7.18 8.72 -5.22
N VAL A 81 -7.11 9.59 -6.23
CA VAL A 81 -6.06 9.60 -7.26
C VAL A 81 -4.66 9.60 -6.63
N SER A 82 -4.44 10.40 -5.59
CA SER A 82 -3.13 10.48 -4.94
C SER A 82 -2.74 9.17 -4.25
N PHE A 83 -3.70 8.49 -3.60
CA PHE A 83 -3.48 7.18 -2.98
C PHE A 83 -3.16 6.12 -4.04
N HIS A 84 -3.92 6.09 -5.14
CA HIS A 84 -3.67 5.15 -6.24
C HIS A 84 -2.28 5.35 -6.86
N VAL A 85 -1.88 6.60 -7.10
CA VAL A 85 -0.55 6.93 -7.63
C VAL A 85 0.54 6.48 -6.66
N VAL A 86 0.41 6.78 -5.37
CA VAL A 86 1.40 6.36 -4.36
C VAL A 86 1.49 4.83 -4.29
N ASN A 87 0.36 4.12 -4.30
CA ASN A 87 0.33 2.65 -4.30
C ASN A 87 0.99 2.06 -5.55
N ILE A 88 0.76 2.61 -6.73
CA ILE A 88 1.42 2.18 -7.97
C ILE A 88 2.94 2.40 -7.87
N LEU A 89 3.39 3.55 -7.37
CA LEU A 89 4.82 3.84 -7.19
C LEU A 89 5.48 2.87 -6.19
N LEU A 90 4.80 2.57 -5.08
CA LEU A 90 5.27 1.59 -4.10
C LEU A 90 5.31 0.17 -4.70
N HIS A 91 4.31 -0.22 -5.49
CA HIS A 91 4.29 -1.52 -6.18
C HIS A 91 5.44 -1.67 -7.18
N VAL A 92 5.72 -0.61 -7.96
CA VAL A 92 6.88 -0.57 -8.85
C VAL A 92 8.17 -0.70 -8.04
N ALA A 93 8.31 0.06 -6.95
CA ALA A 93 9.50 0.03 -6.11
C ALA A 93 9.75 -1.35 -5.51
N VAL A 94 8.73 -2.00 -4.93
CA VAL A 94 8.88 -3.33 -4.31
C VAL A 94 9.11 -4.41 -5.36
N SER A 95 8.50 -4.31 -6.54
CA SER A 95 8.74 -5.25 -7.65
C SER A 95 10.17 -5.16 -8.20
N LEU A 96 10.72 -3.95 -8.30
CA LEU A 96 12.11 -3.75 -8.69
C LEU A 96 13.08 -4.20 -7.59
N LEU A 97 12.75 -3.95 -6.32
CA LEU A 97 13.51 -4.44 -5.17
C LEU A 97 13.54 -5.97 -5.15
N TYR A 98 12.41 -6.63 -5.41
CA TYR A 98 12.33 -8.08 -5.50
C TYR A 98 13.26 -8.62 -6.60
N LEU A 99 13.22 -8.05 -7.82
CA LEU A 99 14.18 -8.41 -8.87
C LEU A 99 15.63 -8.20 -8.43
N HIS A 100 15.93 -7.07 -7.79
CA HIS A 100 17.27 -6.77 -7.30
C HIS A 100 17.73 -7.82 -6.27
N THR A 101 16.88 -8.21 -5.32
CA THR A 101 17.17 -9.27 -4.35
C THR A 101 17.44 -10.61 -5.05
N LEU A 102 16.63 -10.98 -6.05
CA LEU A 102 16.84 -12.22 -6.80
C LEU A 102 18.21 -12.26 -7.49
N VAL A 103 18.63 -11.15 -8.12
CA VAL A 103 19.88 -11.07 -8.89
C VAL A 103 21.09 -10.87 -7.98
N SER A 104 21.03 -9.88 -7.09
CA SER A 104 22.21 -9.40 -6.35
C SER A 104 22.43 -10.10 -5.01
N VAL A 105 21.38 -10.66 -4.40
CA VAL A 105 21.50 -11.36 -3.11
C VAL A 105 21.42 -12.87 -3.30
N LEU A 106 20.44 -13.34 -4.07
CA LEU A 106 20.22 -14.78 -4.29
C LEU A 106 20.93 -15.34 -5.52
N HIS A 107 21.55 -14.48 -6.34
CA HIS A 107 22.36 -14.89 -7.50
C HIS A 107 21.60 -15.75 -8.52
N PHE A 108 20.30 -15.47 -8.73
CA PHE A 108 19.51 -16.17 -9.74
C PHE A 108 19.98 -15.80 -11.15
N PRO A 109 19.95 -16.74 -12.12
CA PRO A 109 20.14 -16.41 -13.53
C PRO A 109 19.15 -15.34 -13.99
N HIS A 110 19.61 -14.36 -14.78
CA HIS A 110 18.82 -13.18 -15.15
C HIS A 110 17.43 -13.50 -15.72
N ILE A 111 17.32 -14.53 -16.58
CA ILE A 111 16.02 -14.92 -17.15
C ILE A 111 15.08 -15.47 -16.08
N LYS A 112 15.56 -16.30 -15.16
CA LYS A 112 14.74 -16.83 -14.05
C LYS A 112 14.29 -15.70 -13.12
N ALA A 113 15.21 -14.80 -12.78
CA ALA A 113 14.89 -13.64 -11.95
C ALA A 113 13.84 -12.73 -12.62
N LEU A 114 13.95 -12.51 -13.93
CA LEU A 114 12.97 -11.74 -14.70
C LEU A 114 11.59 -12.40 -14.68
N VAL A 115 11.51 -13.71 -14.94
CA VAL A 115 10.23 -14.46 -14.91
C VAL A 115 9.59 -14.38 -13.53
N CYS A 116 10.34 -14.65 -12.45
CA CYS A 116 9.83 -14.53 -11.10
C CYS A 116 9.34 -13.11 -10.79
N GLY A 117 10.11 -12.09 -11.20
CA GLY A 117 9.73 -10.70 -10.99
C GLY A 117 8.50 -10.26 -11.77
N LEU A 118 8.28 -10.78 -12.99
CA LEU A 118 7.05 -10.58 -13.75
C LEU A 118 5.86 -11.26 -13.10
N ILE A 119 6.02 -12.50 -12.62
CA ILE A 119 4.98 -13.21 -11.88
C ILE A 119 4.60 -12.42 -10.63
N PHE A 120 5.58 -11.94 -9.86
CA PHE A 120 5.35 -11.12 -8.67
C PHE A 120 4.58 -9.84 -9.04
N ALA A 121 5.05 -9.06 -10.00
CA ALA A 121 4.41 -7.80 -10.37
C ALA A 121 2.95 -7.95 -10.87
N ALA A 122 2.63 -9.08 -11.51
CA ALA A 122 1.31 -9.37 -12.05
C ALA A 122 0.43 -10.24 -11.13
N HIS A 123 0.93 -10.64 -9.96
CA HIS A 123 0.21 -11.58 -9.11
C HIS A 123 -1.05 -10.91 -8.51
N PRO A 124 -2.25 -11.49 -8.66
CA PRO A 124 -3.51 -10.88 -8.20
C PRO A 124 -3.60 -10.72 -6.68
N ILE A 125 -2.75 -11.42 -5.92
CA ILE A 125 -2.62 -11.23 -4.46
C ILE A 125 -2.27 -9.78 -4.06
N HIS A 126 -1.76 -8.97 -5.00
CA HIS A 126 -1.47 -7.55 -4.75
C HIS A 126 -2.67 -6.63 -4.98
N THR A 127 -3.78 -7.15 -5.50
CA THR A 127 -5.01 -6.38 -5.77
C THR A 127 -5.99 -6.41 -4.60
N GLU A 128 -5.94 -7.43 -3.74
CA GLU A 128 -6.73 -7.53 -2.51
C GLU A 128 -5.81 -7.43 -1.29
N ALA A 129 -5.78 -6.28 -0.61
CA ALA A 129 -5.02 -6.08 0.65
C ALA A 129 -5.76 -5.18 1.64
#